data_AF-A0A6A6A3Y6-F1
#
_entry.id   AF-A0A6A6A3Y6-F1
#
_cell.length_a   1.000
_cell.length_b   1.000
_cell.length_c   1.000
_cell.angle_alpha   90.00
_cell.angle_beta   90.00
_cell.angle_gamma   90.00
#
_symmetry.space_group_name_H-M   'P 1'
#
loop_
_entity.id
_entity.type
_entity.pdbx_description
1 polymer ?
#
loop_
_entity_poly.entity_id
_entity_poly.type
_entity_poly.pdbx_seq_one_letter_code
_entity_poly.pdbx_strand_id
1 'polypeptide(L)'
;MRLLDLTPELFAHVIHELVAEVGICDSFRYRRVCKLFAAEIFRNVVQTCPVYAFHTEVEPPRRSYLRSVDTPGQRFQRLFSVHGHVIMQQRLLGPHKFQSRVAKCLDDVFEAILLLEGSGSSEIRRSYAHDIGTAVLSSLKKNACWAMTQDNLKTFSADEFYQSSENSPRLFLPVAAAAVGSLSLFQQIISCDDDILNQPWPFHSPLSAAVANCHLEVIKHILQLYTKRLARLHAEGVMSGEIHLRQTVHHAVMDGIDACQPDATALVFAWVLENKGGPIYERLRRSFLVIMRCCINHRQPQIAYSAVTLFSNEGEPTFPESLKGYLLEKDDGSVLRHFYQAGLLDIGIFQHAPLVAGVLPPVGQCLFDMILQLGANIDDLFPDTLTGKSLLWHAVDSGNEQRVRFLLEHGADPDASTGDGSPLQVAKGHGQQSIVDTLLRAKELRNK
;
A
#
# COMPACT_ATOMS: atom_id res chain seq x y z
N MET A 1 -15.71 -28.88 39.19
CA MET A 1 -15.14 -29.29 37.89
C MET A 1 -13.90 -28.46 37.62
N ARG A 2 -12.85 -29.01 37.01
CA ARG A 2 -11.79 -28.17 36.45
C ARG A 2 -12.34 -27.55 35.16
N LEU A 3 -11.95 -26.33 34.84
CA LEU A 3 -12.54 -25.58 33.73
C LEU A 3 -12.40 -26.28 32.37
N LEU A 4 -11.39 -27.14 32.21
CA LEU A 4 -11.14 -27.93 31.01
C LEU A 4 -12.00 -29.20 30.90
N ASP A 5 -12.76 -29.53 31.94
CA ASP A 5 -13.69 -30.65 31.94
C ASP A 5 -15.10 -30.24 31.45
N LEU A 6 -15.30 -28.95 31.13
CA LEU A 6 -16.55 -28.42 30.58
C LEU A 6 -16.70 -28.80 29.10
N THR A 7 -17.95 -28.89 28.63
CA THR A 7 -18.19 -29.03 27.19
C THR A 7 -17.71 -27.79 26.44
N PRO A 8 -17.27 -27.89 25.17
CA PRO A 8 -16.73 -26.77 24.41
C PRO A 8 -17.64 -25.54 24.36
N GLU A 9 -18.96 -25.76 24.34
CA GLU A 9 -19.98 -24.71 24.27
C GLU A 9 -20.07 -23.94 25.58
N LEU A 10 -20.10 -24.65 26.71
CA LEU A 10 -20.08 -24.05 28.05
C LEU A 10 -18.76 -23.34 28.33
N PHE A 11 -17.64 -23.91 27.86
CA PHE A 11 -16.34 -23.27 27.95
C PHE A 11 -16.30 -21.96 27.15
N ALA A 12 -16.77 -21.96 25.89
CA ALA A 12 -16.84 -20.76 25.06
C ALA A 12 -17.74 -19.68 25.68
N HIS A 13 -18.85 -20.06 26.29
CA HIS A 13 -19.75 -19.13 26.97
C HIS A 13 -19.12 -18.52 28.22
N VAL A 14 -18.41 -19.31 29.03
CA VAL A 14 -17.63 -18.81 30.18
C VAL A 14 -16.53 -17.84 29.74
N ILE A 15 -15.87 -18.10 28.61
CA ILE A 15 -14.88 -17.18 28.04
C ILE A 15 -15.54 -15.89 27.52
N HIS A 16 -16.74 -15.99 26.94
CA HIS A 16 -17.50 -14.82 26.49
C HIS A 16 -17.85 -13.91 27.67
N GLU A 17 -18.43 -14.47 28.73
CA GLU A 17 -18.77 -13.72 29.95
C GLU A 17 -17.51 -13.12 30.60
N LEU A 18 -16.40 -13.87 30.65
CA LEU A 18 -15.11 -13.36 31.16
C LEU A 18 -14.59 -12.15 30.35
N VAL A 19 -14.69 -12.21 29.02
CA VAL A 19 -14.27 -11.11 28.14
C VAL A 19 -15.21 -9.90 28.28
N ALA A 20 -16.51 -10.14 28.46
CA ALA A 20 -17.51 -9.10 28.68
C ALA A 20 -17.35 -8.39 30.03
N GLU A 21 -17.04 -9.15 31.09
CA GLU A 21 -16.96 -8.65 32.46
C GLU A 21 -15.63 -7.94 32.76
N VAL A 22 -14.50 -8.51 32.33
CA VAL A 22 -13.15 -8.00 32.64
C VAL A 22 -12.58 -7.13 31.51
N GLY A 23 -13.22 -7.13 30.34
CA GLY A 23 -12.80 -6.38 29.16
C GLY A 23 -11.65 -7.02 28.38
N ILE A 24 -11.44 -6.56 27.14
CA ILE A 24 -10.51 -7.18 26.19
C ILE A 24 -9.06 -7.13 26.67
N CYS A 25 -8.58 -5.97 27.12
CA CYS A 25 -7.17 -5.80 27.48
C CYS A 25 -6.73 -6.71 28.64
N ASP A 26 -7.61 -6.93 29.62
CA ASP A 26 -7.32 -7.77 30.77
C ASP A 26 -7.65 -9.25 30.52
N SER A 27 -8.68 -9.57 29.73
CA SER A 27 -8.93 -10.95 29.29
C SER A 27 -7.74 -11.55 28.52
N PHE A 28 -7.02 -10.75 27.72
CA PHE A 28 -5.80 -11.20 27.02
C PHE A 28 -4.66 -11.61 27.95
N ARG A 29 -4.64 -11.22 29.23
CA ARG A 29 -3.63 -11.69 30.19
C ARG A 29 -3.82 -13.17 30.52
N TYR A 30 -5.05 -13.66 30.46
CA TYR A 30 -5.41 -15.06 30.73
C TYR A 30 -5.08 -16.01 29.57
N ARG A 31 -4.60 -15.51 28.41
CA ARG A 31 -4.08 -16.36 27.31
C ARG A 31 -2.90 -17.26 27.72
N ARG A 32 -2.22 -16.91 28.81
CA ARG A 32 -1.09 -17.68 29.36
C ARG A 32 -1.54 -18.91 30.15
N VAL A 33 -2.83 -19.03 30.46
CA VAL A 33 -3.40 -20.15 31.22
C VAL A 33 -3.29 -21.44 30.41
N CYS A 34 -3.79 -21.46 29.17
CA CYS A 34 -3.56 -22.56 28.23
C CYS A 34 -3.90 -22.16 26.78
N LYS A 35 -3.46 -22.98 25.82
CA LYS A 35 -3.69 -22.75 24.38
C LYS A 35 -5.17 -22.68 24.00
N LEU A 36 -6.03 -23.44 24.69
CA LEU A 36 -7.48 -23.44 24.45
C LEU A 36 -8.11 -22.09 24.86
N PHE A 37 -7.72 -21.56 26.02
CA PHE A 37 -8.09 -20.22 26.48
C PHE A 37 -7.67 -19.14 25.49
N ALA A 38 -6.42 -19.20 25.02
CA ALA A 38 -5.91 -18.24 24.06
C ALA A 38 -6.69 -18.25 22.74
N ALA A 39 -7.03 -19.43 22.23
CA ALA A 39 -7.79 -19.59 20.99
C ALA A 39 -9.23 -19.08 21.14
N GLU A 40 -9.89 -19.37 22.26
CA GLU A 40 -11.29 -19.00 22.46
C GLU A 40 -11.46 -17.52 22.81
N ILE A 41 -10.54 -16.91 23.58
CA ILE A 41 -10.50 -15.45 23.77
C ILE A 41 -10.30 -14.75 22.43
N PHE A 42 -9.36 -15.24 21.61
CA PHE A 42 -9.11 -14.66 20.29
C PHE A 42 -10.34 -14.78 19.37
N ARG A 43 -10.97 -15.95 19.35
CA ARG A 43 -12.19 -16.18 18.58
C ARG A 43 -13.33 -15.28 19.05
N ASN A 44 -13.54 -15.15 20.35
CA ASN A 44 -14.59 -14.32 20.93
C ASN A 44 -14.37 -12.83 20.62
N VAL A 45 -13.15 -12.33 20.81
CA VAL A 45 -12.76 -10.93 20.52
C VAL A 45 -12.89 -10.59 19.04
N VAL A 46 -12.52 -11.51 18.15
CA VAL A 46 -12.64 -11.33 16.69
C VAL A 46 -14.10 -11.41 16.24
N GLN A 47 -14.91 -12.26 16.86
CA GLN A 47 -16.31 -12.47 16.48
C GLN A 47 -17.26 -11.37 16.99
N THR A 48 -16.94 -10.70 18.11
CA THR A 48 -17.93 -9.86 18.80
C THR A 48 -17.57 -8.38 18.98
N CYS A 49 -16.32 -7.93 18.74
CA CYS A 49 -15.91 -6.61 19.26
C CYS A 49 -15.60 -5.46 18.28
N PRO A 50 -16.24 -4.30 18.51
CA PRO A 50 -15.82 -2.93 18.19
C PRO A 50 -14.40 -2.48 18.58
N VAL A 51 -13.72 -1.80 17.66
CA VAL A 51 -12.41 -1.12 17.78
C VAL A 51 -12.15 -0.30 19.08
N TYR A 52 -13.15 0.31 19.73
CA TYR A 52 -12.92 1.17 20.90
C TYR A 52 -12.45 0.40 22.16
N ALA A 53 -12.64 -0.92 22.19
CA ALA A 53 -12.22 -1.76 23.30
C ALA A 53 -10.68 -1.96 23.41
N PHE A 54 -9.89 -1.38 22.49
CA PHE A 54 -8.43 -1.39 22.51
C PHE A 54 -7.80 -0.07 22.98
N HIS A 55 -8.60 0.91 23.41
CA HIS A 55 -8.11 2.15 24.02
C HIS A 55 -8.19 2.04 25.55
N THR A 56 -7.05 1.91 26.23
CA THR A 56 -6.95 2.21 27.68
C THR A 56 -6.65 3.69 27.85
N GLU A 57 -7.56 4.42 28.48
CA GLU A 57 -7.30 5.72 29.08
C GLU A 57 -6.18 5.58 30.14
N VAL A 58 -4.94 5.83 29.77
CA VAL A 58 -3.85 6.06 30.72
C VAL A 58 -2.96 7.14 30.14
N GLU A 59 -2.75 8.21 30.92
CA GLU A 59 -1.87 9.33 30.61
C GLU A 59 -0.52 8.87 30.01
N PRO A 60 0.06 9.65 29.08
CA PRO A 60 1.31 9.26 28.43
C PRO A 60 2.44 9.18 29.46
N PRO A 61 3.22 8.08 29.52
CA PRO A 61 4.36 8.03 30.42
C PRO A 61 5.40 9.06 29.97
N ARG A 62 5.95 9.77 30.95
CA ARG A 62 6.95 10.81 30.76
C ARG A 62 8.13 10.30 29.94
N ARG A 63 8.59 11.17 29.03
CA ARG A 63 9.73 10.98 28.13
C ARG A 63 10.93 10.37 28.86
N SER A 64 11.38 9.20 28.40
CA SER A 64 12.73 8.92 27.92
C SER A 64 13.07 7.43 28.08
N TYR A 65 13.69 6.86 27.04
CA TYR A 65 14.31 5.53 27.00
C TYR A 65 13.42 4.28 26.97
N LEU A 66 12.72 4.02 25.86
CA LEU A 66 12.56 2.65 25.32
C LEU A 66 12.43 2.71 23.79
N ARG A 67 13.51 2.31 23.08
CA ARG A 67 13.44 1.96 21.66
C ARG A 67 12.77 0.57 21.54
N SER A 68 11.88 0.45 20.55
CA SER A 68 11.34 -0.78 19.94
C SER A 68 10.53 -1.77 20.82
N VAL A 69 9.49 -1.31 21.50
CA VAL A 69 8.36 -2.20 21.86
C VAL A 69 7.15 -1.76 21.06
N ASP A 70 6.67 -2.64 20.16
CA ASP A 70 5.45 -2.47 19.38
C ASP A 70 4.29 -2.09 20.30
N THR A 71 3.92 -0.81 20.32
CA THR A 71 2.83 -0.34 21.18
C THR A 71 1.50 -0.90 20.67
N PRO A 72 0.51 -1.17 21.54
CA PRO A 72 -0.80 -1.66 21.12
C PRO A 72 -1.44 -0.85 19.98
N GLY A 73 -1.26 0.48 20.00
CA GLY A 73 -1.71 1.36 18.91
C GLY A 73 -1.05 1.07 17.56
N GLN A 74 0.24 0.73 17.53
CA GLN A 74 0.93 0.37 16.27
C GLN A 74 0.44 -0.98 15.71
N ARG A 75 0.02 -1.92 16.57
CA ARG A 75 -0.56 -3.19 16.14
C ARG A 75 -1.95 -3.01 15.57
N PHE A 76 -2.79 -2.20 16.23
CA PHE A 76 -4.11 -1.88 15.70
C PHE A 76 -4.02 -1.10 14.39
N GLN A 77 -3.09 -0.15 14.29
CA GLN A 77 -2.86 0.57 13.03
C GLN A 77 -2.43 -0.36 11.89
N ARG A 78 -1.61 -1.39 12.16
CA ARG A 78 -1.29 -2.44 11.18
C ARG A 78 -2.53 -3.24 10.80
N LEU A 79 -3.32 -3.70 11.76
CA LEU A 79 -4.56 -4.43 11.49
C LEU A 79 -5.52 -3.60 10.64
N PHE A 80 -5.71 -2.33 11.00
CA PHE A 80 -6.58 -1.40 10.29
C PHE A 80 -6.06 -1.09 8.88
N SER A 81 -4.74 -1.04 8.67
CA SER A 81 -4.19 -0.85 7.33
C SER A 81 -4.47 -2.03 6.38
N VAL A 82 -4.67 -3.24 6.92
CA VAL A 82 -4.96 -4.45 6.12
C VAL A 82 -6.47 -4.71 6.02
N HIS A 83 -7.20 -4.55 7.12
CA HIS A 83 -8.61 -4.93 7.24
C HIS A 83 -9.55 -3.76 7.50
N GLY A 84 -9.09 -2.52 7.29
CA GLY A 84 -9.87 -1.32 7.56
C GLY A 84 -11.24 -1.30 6.88
N HIS A 85 -11.35 -1.85 5.67
CA HIS A 85 -12.60 -1.82 4.89
C HIS A 85 -13.62 -2.76 5.49
N VAL A 86 -13.21 -3.94 5.94
CA VAL A 86 -14.05 -4.88 6.67
C VAL A 86 -14.51 -4.26 7.99
N ILE A 87 -13.58 -3.61 8.70
CA ILE A 87 -13.90 -2.91 9.96
C ILE A 87 -14.93 -1.82 9.70
N MET A 88 -14.76 -0.98 8.68
CA MET A 88 -15.73 0.06 8.32
C MET A 88 -17.08 -0.51 7.91
N GLN A 89 -17.08 -1.56 7.07
CA GLN A 89 -18.30 -2.21 6.61
C GLN A 89 -19.11 -2.79 7.77
N GLN A 90 -18.47 -3.52 8.68
CA GLN A 90 -19.13 -4.06 9.87
C GLN A 90 -19.67 -2.98 10.80
N ARG A 91 -19.12 -1.76 10.72
CA ARG A 91 -19.56 -0.62 11.54
C ARG A 91 -20.72 0.15 10.94
N LEU A 92 -20.73 0.32 9.62
CA LEU A 92 -21.87 0.90 8.90
C LEU A 92 -23.09 -0.04 8.94
N LEU A 93 -22.86 -1.36 8.97
CA LEU A 93 -23.95 -2.36 9.00
C LEU A 93 -24.33 -2.83 10.41
N GLY A 94 -23.47 -2.63 11.41
CA GLY A 94 -23.59 -3.22 12.73
C GLY A 94 -24.34 -2.35 13.75
N PRO A 95 -24.82 -2.96 14.86
CA PRO A 95 -25.57 -2.23 15.91
C PRO A 95 -24.69 -1.25 16.70
N HIS A 96 -23.36 -1.41 16.65
CA HIS A 96 -22.41 -0.58 17.38
C HIS A 96 -21.76 0.44 16.44
N LYS A 97 -22.29 1.67 16.48
CA LYS A 97 -21.72 2.80 15.74
C LYS A 97 -20.39 3.24 16.35
N PHE A 98 -19.54 3.85 15.54
CA PHE A 98 -18.40 4.59 16.05
C PHE A 98 -18.88 5.76 16.91
N GLN A 99 -18.14 6.09 17.96
CA GLN A 99 -18.42 7.25 18.82
C GLN A 99 -17.80 8.54 18.27
N SER A 100 -16.98 8.43 17.23
CA SER A 100 -16.33 9.56 16.58
C SER A 100 -17.31 10.36 15.72
N ARG A 101 -17.13 11.68 15.70
CA ARG A 101 -17.95 12.58 14.88
C ARG A 101 -17.79 12.29 13.39
N VAL A 102 -16.58 11.94 12.98
CA VAL A 102 -16.23 11.56 11.61
C VAL A 102 -17.08 10.40 11.12
N ALA A 103 -17.16 9.34 11.93
CA ALA A 103 -17.85 8.14 11.52
C ALA A 103 -19.38 8.28 11.58
N LYS A 104 -19.89 9.12 12.48
CA LYS A 104 -21.30 9.52 12.44
C LYS A 104 -21.64 10.24 11.13
N CYS A 105 -20.80 11.17 10.69
CA CYS A 105 -21.00 11.84 9.40
C CYS A 105 -21.01 10.85 8.23
N LEU A 106 -20.11 9.86 8.23
CA LEU A 106 -20.12 8.80 7.22
C LEU A 106 -21.38 7.94 7.24
N ASP A 107 -21.88 7.61 8.42
CA ASP A 107 -23.12 6.86 8.60
C ASP A 107 -24.33 7.67 8.08
N ASP A 108 -24.38 8.97 8.36
CA ASP A 108 -25.42 9.88 7.86
C ASP A 108 -25.38 9.97 6.31
N VAL A 109 -24.18 10.03 5.72
CA VAL A 109 -24.00 10.05 4.25
C VAL A 109 -24.40 8.70 3.62
N PHE A 110 -24.03 7.60 4.26
CA PHE A 110 -24.40 6.25 3.84
C PHE A 110 -25.92 6.06 3.81
N GLU A 111 -26.61 6.38 4.90
CA GLU A 111 -28.07 6.29 4.96
C GLU A 111 -28.75 7.25 3.97
N ALA A 112 -28.19 8.44 3.77
CA ALA A 112 -28.74 9.38 2.78
C ALA A 112 -28.67 8.85 1.33
N ILE A 113 -27.60 8.13 0.96
CA ILE A 113 -27.52 7.49 -0.37
C ILE A 113 -28.53 6.36 -0.51
N LEU A 114 -28.69 5.53 0.52
CA LEU A 114 -29.67 4.44 0.50
C LEU A 114 -31.10 4.97 0.35
N LEU A 115 -31.40 6.10 1.00
CA LEU A 115 -32.69 6.78 0.86
C LEU A 115 -32.93 7.29 -0.56
N LEU A 116 -31.89 7.81 -1.23
CA LEU A 116 -32.01 8.32 -2.61
C LEU A 116 -32.22 7.21 -3.63
N GLU A 117 -31.62 6.04 -3.41
CA GLU A 117 -31.77 4.90 -4.33
C GLU A 117 -33.14 4.22 -4.23
N GLY A 118 -33.78 4.28 -3.06
CA GLY A 118 -35.12 3.72 -2.84
C GLY A 118 -35.17 2.19 -2.72
N SER A 119 -34.04 1.48 -2.85
CA SER A 119 -33.94 0.03 -2.66
C SER A 119 -33.08 -0.34 -1.45
N GLY A 120 -33.73 -0.64 -0.32
CA GLY A 120 -33.07 -1.05 0.93
C GLY A 120 -32.70 -2.53 1.02
N SER A 121 -32.32 -3.19 -0.09
CA SER A 121 -31.93 -4.59 -0.03
C SER A 121 -30.66 -4.78 0.81
N SER A 122 -30.60 -5.86 1.59
CA SER A 122 -29.44 -6.14 2.45
C SER A 122 -28.13 -6.29 1.65
N GLU A 123 -28.24 -6.72 0.39
CA GLU A 123 -27.11 -6.87 -0.53
C GLU A 123 -26.55 -5.53 -1.01
N ILE A 124 -27.41 -4.61 -1.44
CA ILE A 124 -27.02 -3.26 -1.86
C ILE A 124 -26.37 -2.52 -0.70
N ARG A 125 -26.99 -2.61 0.48
CA ARG A 125 -26.46 -2.01 1.72
C ARG A 125 -25.06 -2.51 2.04
N ARG A 126 -24.80 -3.81 1.86
CA ARG A 126 -23.49 -4.43 2.09
C ARG A 126 -22.45 -3.98 1.04
N SER A 127 -22.86 -3.86 -0.22
CA SER A 127 -22.00 -3.34 -1.31
C SER A 127 -21.60 -1.91 -1.02
N TYR A 128 -22.55 -1.03 -0.74
CA TYR A 128 -22.29 0.40 -0.56
C TYR A 128 -21.39 0.66 0.65
N ALA A 129 -21.59 -0.10 1.73
CA ALA A 129 -20.73 -0.02 2.91
C ALA A 129 -19.29 -0.47 2.60
N HIS A 130 -19.11 -1.44 1.69
CA HIS A 130 -17.79 -1.84 1.21
C HIS A 130 -17.15 -0.72 0.38
N ASP A 131 -17.88 -0.21 -0.63
CA ASP A 131 -17.37 0.76 -1.59
C ASP A 131 -17.01 2.09 -0.91
N ILE A 132 -17.89 2.58 -0.03
CA ILE A 132 -17.61 3.76 0.80
C ILE A 132 -16.40 3.52 1.71
N GLY A 133 -16.32 2.36 2.36
CA GLY A 133 -15.20 2.01 3.23
C GLY A 133 -13.86 2.02 2.48
N THR A 134 -13.82 1.38 1.30
CA THR A 134 -12.64 1.33 0.44
C THR A 134 -12.21 2.72 -0.02
N ALA A 135 -13.17 3.55 -0.47
CA ALA A 135 -12.86 4.92 -0.89
C ALA A 135 -12.25 5.75 0.25
N VAL A 136 -12.83 5.71 1.46
CA VAL A 136 -12.30 6.44 2.62
C VAL A 136 -10.91 5.97 3.03
N LEU A 137 -10.65 4.66 2.97
CA LEU A 137 -9.34 4.12 3.33
C LEU A 137 -8.26 4.50 2.33
N SER A 138 -8.59 4.52 1.04
CA SER A 138 -7.65 4.98 0.00
C SER A 138 -7.23 6.44 0.27
N SER A 139 -8.20 7.31 0.56
CA SER A 139 -7.96 8.73 0.77
C SER A 139 -7.23 9.02 2.07
N LEU A 140 -7.66 8.43 3.19
CA LEU A 140 -7.10 8.74 4.51
C LEU A 140 -5.87 7.89 4.89
N LYS A 141 -5.62 6.79 4.18
CA LYS A 141 -4.46 5.89 4.38
C LYS A 141 -4.26 5.54 5.85
N LYS A 142 -3.04 5.74 6.36
CA LYS A 142 -2.65 5.48 7.76
C LYS A 142 -3.36 6.39 8.78
N ASN A 143 -3.96 7.50 8.33
CA ASN A 143 -4.70 8.43 9.17
C ASN A 143 -6.17 8.02 9.35
N ALA A 144 -6.69 7.11 8.51
CA ALA A 144 -8.07 6.61 8.59
C ALA A 144 -8.38 6.04 9.97
N CYS A 145 -7.44 5.29 10.56
CA CYS A 145 -7.56 4.76 11.91
C CYS A 145 -7.79 5.90 12.92
N TRP A 146 -6.94 6.93 12.92
CA TRP A 146 -7.00 8.03 13.88
C TRP A 146 -8.26 8.89 13.71
N ALA A 147 -8.64 9.12 12.46
CA ALA A 147 -9.87 9.80 12.08
C ALA A 147 -11.11 9.09 12.65
N MET A 148 -11.21 7.78 12.45
CA MET A 148 -12.41 7.01 12.80
C MET A 148 -12.50 6.64 14.27
N THR A 149 -11.37 6.56 14.99
CA THR A 149 -11.37 6.02 16.36
C THR A 149 -11.04 7.05 17.42
N GLN A 150 -10.30 8.11 17.08
CA GLN A 150 -9.81 9.08 18.05
C GLN A 150 -10.19 10.53 17.74
N ASP A 151 -10.94 10.79 16.65
CA ASP A 151 -11.23 12.13 16.14
C ASP A 151 -9.96 13.02 16.06
N ASN A 152 -8.79 12.39 15.85
CA ASN A 152 -7.49 13.04 15.96
C ASN A 152 -6.80 13.07 14.59
N LEU A 153 -6.67 14.27 14.04
CA LEU A 153 -6.04 14.52 12.74
C LEU A 153 -4.83 15.43 12.93
N LYS A 154 -3.64 14.91 12.61
CA LYS A 154 -2.39 15.70 12.68
C LYS A 154 -2.20 16.67 11.51
N THR A 155 -3.02 16.57 10.46
CA THR A 155 -2.75 17.20 9.15
C THR A 155 -3.87 18.11 8.64
N PHE A 156 -5.07 18.03 9.21
CA PHE A 156 -6.22 18.85 8.83
C PHE A 156 -6.82 19.49 10.07
N SER A 157 -7.23 20.75 9.99
CA SER A 157 -7.93 21.36 11.13
C SER A 157 -9.26 20.63 11.29
N ALA A 158 -9.46 19.97 12.42
CA ALA A 158 -10.73 19.33 12.72
C ALA A 158 -11.88 20.36 12.70
N ASP A 159 -11.56 21.63 12.95
CA ASP A 159 -12.47 22.78 12.91
C ASP A 159 -13.07 23.04 11.51
N GLU A 160 -12.30 22.94 10.43
CA GLU A 160 -12.83 23.04 9.04
C GLU A 160 -13.77 21.89 8.68
N PHE A 161 -13.50 20.68 9.19
CA PHE A 161 -14.39 19.54 9.01
C PHE A 161 -15.70 19.69 9.80
N TYR A 162 -15.63 20.14 11.05
CA TYR A 162 -16.84 20.34 11.85
C TYR A 162 -17.70 21.48 11.30
N GLN A 163 -17.09 22.58 10.86
CA GLN A 163 -17.83 23.65 10.19
C GLN A 163 -18.47 23.20 8.86
N SER A 164 -17.87 22.30 8.10
CA SER A 164 -18.46 21.79 6.84
C SER A 164 -19.50 20.69 7.06
N SER A 165 -19.27 19.77 7.99
CA SER A 165 -20.18 18.66 8.32
C SER A 165 -21.42 19.09 9.11
N GLU A 166 -21.32 20.09 10.00
CA GLU A 166 -22.46 20.68 10.70
C GLU A 166 -23.41 21.44 9.74
N ASN A 167 -22.91 21.92 8.60
CA ASN A 167 -23.68 22.72 7.65
C ASN A 167 -24.51 21.89 6.65
N SER A 168 -24.05 20.72 6.17
CA SER A 168 -24.94 19.69 5.54
C SER A 168 -24.19 18.39 5.14
N PRO A 169 -24.66 17.18 5.52
CA PRO A 169 -24.15 15.92 4.96
C PRO A 169 -24.37 15.79 3.43
N ARG A 170 -25.22 16.65 2.85
CA ARG A 170 -25.46 16.73 1.40
C ARG A 170 -24.21 17.04 0.59
N LEU A 171 -23.21 17.71 1.18
CA LEU A 171 -21.95 18.05 0.52
C LEU A 171 -21.14 16.80 0.11
N PHE A 172 -21.32 15.66 0.80
CA PHE A 172 -20.60 14.42 0.53
C PHE A 172 -21.36 13.44 -0.37
N LEU A 173 -22.65 13.67 -0.61
CA LEU A 173 -23.49 12.82 -1.46
C LEU A 173 -22.90 12.56 -2.86
N PRO A 174 -22.41 13.57 -3.60
CA PRO A 174 -21.85 13.30 -4.92
C PRO A 174 -20.59 12.43 -4.83
N VAL A 175 -19.78 12.62 -3.79
CA VAL A 175 -18.58 11.81 -3.60
C VAL A 175 -18.92 10.36 -3.25
N ALA A 176 -19.89 10.15 -2.37
CA ALA A 176 -20.29 8.82 -1.98
C ALA A 176 -21.12 8.12 -3.08
N ALA A 177 -21.87 8.84 -3.91
CA ALA A 177 -22.50 8.30 -5.12
C ALA A 177 -21.44 7.87 -6.15
N ALA A 178 -20.35 8.62 -6.27
CA ALA A 178 -19.20 8.22 -7.07
C ALA A 178 -18.46 7.01 -6.48
N ALA A 179 -18.33 6.94 -5.15
CA ALA A 179 -17.74 5.79 -4.45
C ALA A 179 -18.49 4.51 -4.76
N VAL A 180 -19.82 4.57 -4.79
CA VAL A 180 -20.74 3.46 -5.05
C VAL A 180 -20.85 3.09 -6.54
N GLY A 181 -20.49 4.00 -7.45
CA GLY A 181 -20.50 3.74 -8.89
C GLY A 181 -21.85 3.88 -9.58
N SER A 182 -22.88 4.39 -8.89
CA SER A 182 -24.20 4.61 -9.49
C SER A 182 -24.21 5.90 -10.31
N LEU A 183 -24.06 5.76 -11.63
CA LEU A 183 -24.03 6.90 -12.56
C LEU A 183 -25.33 7.71 -12.53
N SER A 184 -26.49 7.05 -12.39
CA SER A 184 -27.79 7.72 -12.33
C SER A 184 -27.91 8.59 -11.06
N LEU A 185 -27.56 8.05 -9.89
CA LEU A 185 -27.54 8.80 -8.63
C LEU A 185 -26.55 9.96 -8.72
N PHE A 186 -25.36 9.70 -9.27
CA PHE A 186 -24.32 10.72 -9.43
C PHE A 186 -24.81 11.90 -10.29
N GLN A 187 -25.46 11.61 -11.42
CA GLN A 187 -26.04 12.63 -12.31
C GLN A 187 -27.19 13.40 -11.67
N GLN A 188 -28.05 12.72 -10.89
CA GLN A 188 -29.14 13.36 -10.16
C GLN A 188 -28.63 14.34 -9.10
N ILE A 189 -27.49 14.04 -8.46
CA ILE A 189 -26.93 14.87 -7.39
C ILE A 189 -26.18 16.10 -7.94
N ILE A 190 -25.49 15.95 -9.08
CA ILE A 190 -24.59 16.98 -9.62
C ILE A 190 -25.31 18.06 -10.44
N SER A 191 -26.61 17.93 -10.69
CA SER A 191 -27.36 18.82 -11.58
C SER A 191 -27.41 20.30 -11.18
N CYS A 192 -26.84 20.71 -10.03
CA CYS A 192 -26.99 22.07 -9.50
C CYS A 192 -25.70 22.87 -9.24
N ASP A 193 -24.49 22.29 -9.22
CA ASP A 193 -23.31 23.10 -8.86
C ASP A 193 -21.96 22.49 -9.31
N ASP A 194 -21.20 23.21 -10.15
CA ASP A 194 -19.88 22.81 -10.66
C ASP A 194 -18.79 22.86 -9.55
N ASP A 195 -19.05 23.57 -8.45
CA ASP A 195 -18.09 23.77 -7.36
C ASP A 195 -18.02 22.61 -6.36
N ILE A 196 -18.98 21.68 -6.43
CA ILE A 196 -19.05 20.46 -5.61
C ILE A 196 -17.83 19.54 -5.81
N LEU A 197 -17.14 19.66 -6.95
CA LEU A 197 -16.01 18.79 -7.31
C LEU A 197 -14.69 19.15 -6.60
N ASN A 198 -14.68 20.17 -5.73
CA ASN A 198 -13.46 20.81 -5.21
C ASN A 198 -13.05 20.40 -3.77
N GLN A 199 -13.71 19.39 -3.17
CA GLN A 199 -13.41 18.64 -1.92
C GLN A 199 -13.97 19.21 -0.60
N PRO A 200 -14.21 18.36 0.43
CA PRO A 200 -13.14 18.30 1.44
C PRO A 200 -12.74 16.92 2.00
N TRP A 201 -13.62 16.09 2.56
CA TRP A 201 -13.14 14.98 3.41
C TRP A 201 -14.29 14.08 3.88
N PRO A 202 -14.22 12.73 3.90
CA PRO A 202 -13.01 11.90 3.94
C PRO A 202 -12.58 11.25 2.63
N PHE A 203 -13.21 11.59 1.51
CA PHE A 203 -13.05 10.88 0.23
C PHE A 203 -12.12 11.56 -0.80
N HIS A 204 -11.40 12.60 -0.38
CA HIS A 204 -10.79 13.58 -1.28
C HIS A 204 -11.84 14.17 -2.26
N SER A 205 -12.09 13.54 -3.40
CA SER A 205 -13.00 14.02 -4.45
C SER A 205 -13.91 12.90 -4.99
N PRO A 206 -14.97 13.24 -5.75
CA PRO A 206 -15.71 12.25 -6.51
C PRO A 206 -14.82 11.41 -7.45
N LEU A 207 -13.82 12.03 -8.09
CA LEU A 207 -12.89 11.30 -8.97
C LEU A 207 -12.08 10.28 -8.17
N SER A 208 -11.51 10.68 -7.04
CA SER A 208 -10.77 9.80 -6.13
C SER A 208 -11.60 8.60 -5.70
N ALA A 209 -12.84 8.84 -5.25
CA ALA A 209 -13.73 7.79 -4.78
C ALA A 209 -14.11 6.80 -5.90
N ALA A 210 -14.43 7.30 -7.10
CA ALA A 210 -14.73 6.45 -8.24
C ALA A 210 -13.50 5.64 -8.71
N VAL A 211 -12.30 6.23 -8.66
CA VAL A 211 -11.05 5.55 -9.02
C VAL A 211 -10.69 4.46 -8.00
N ALA A 212 -10.85 4.71 -6.70
CA ALA A 212 -10.56 3.74 -5.65
C ALA A 212 -11.39 2.45 -5.78
N ASN A 213 -12.63 2.55 -6.26
CA ASN A 213 -13.53 1.40 -6.47
C ASN A 213 -13.63 0.94 -7.94
N CYS A 214 -12.83 1.51 -8.85
CA CYS A 214 -12.79 1.13 -10.26
C CYS A 214 -14.12 1.31 -11.04
N HIS A 215 -14.89 2.36 -10.74
CA HIS A 215 -16.14 2.64 -11.45
C HIS A 215 -15.91 3.40 -12.76
N LEU A 216 -15.47 2.68 -13.79
CA LEU A 216 -15.02 3.24 -15.09
C LEU A 216 -16.01 4.22 -15.74
N GLU A 217 -17.32 3.92 -15.71
CA GLU A 217 -18.33 4.78 -16.33
C GLU A 217 -18.52 6.12 -15.59
N VAL A 218 -18.47 6.09 -14.26
CA VAL A 218 -18.51 7.30 -13.43
C VAL A 218 -17.23 8.11 -13.63
N ILE A 219 -16.06 7.46 -13.69
CA ILE A 219 -14.77 8.11 -13.96
C ILE A 219 -14.83 8.85 -15.30
N LYS A 220 -15.25 8.18 -16.39
CA LYS A 220 -15.38 8.80 -17.72
C LYS A 220 -16.30 10.03 -17.67
N HIS A 221 -17.43 9.91 -16.98
CA HIS A 221 -18.38 11.03 -16.85
C HIS A 221 -17.76 12.22 -16.09
N ILE A 222 -17.08 11.97 -14.96
CA ILE A 222 -16.39 13.02 -14.19
C ILE A 222 -15.32 13.70 -15.03
N LEU A 223 -14.50 12.93 -15.77
CA LEU A 223 -13.46 13.48 -16.63
C LEU A 223 -14.03 14.33 -17.77
N GLN A 224 -15.19 13.96 -18.33
CA GLN A 224 -15.91 14.82 -19.28
C GLN A 224 -16.37 16.16 -18.67
N LEU A 225 -16.85 16.15 -17.42
CA LEU A 225 -17.19 17.38 -16.69
C LEU A 225 -15.95 18.25 -16.47
N TYR A 226 -14.82 17.63 -16.11
CA TYR A 226 -13.54 18.34 -15.99
C TYR A 226 -13.06 18.94 -17.31
N THR A 227 -13.19 18.24 -18.45
CA THR A 227 -12.87 18.81 -19.77
C THR A 227 -13.71 20.05 -20.05
N LYS A 228 -15.04 19.99 -19.81
CA LYS A 228 -15.94 21.15 -19.99
C LYS A 228 -15.58 22.31 -19.07
N ARG A 229 -15.17 22.02 -17.84
CA ARG A 229 -14.75 23.03 -16.86
C ARG A 229 -13.43 23.69 -17.23
N LEU A 230 -12.44 22.91 -17.67
CA LEU A 230 -11.17 23.44 -18.17
C LEU A 230 -11.37 24.36 -19.37
N ALA A 231 -12.22 23.98 -20.32
CA ALA A 231 -12.55 24.83 -21.47
C ALA A 231 -13.15 26.19 -21.04
N ARG A 232 -14.01 26.19 -20.01
CA ARG A 232 -14.57 27.42 -19.43
C ARG A 232 -13.51 28.26 -18.71
N LEU A 233 -12.71 27.65 -17.84
CA LEU A 233 -11.64 28.34 -17.10
C LEU A 233 -10.60 28.98 -18.05
N HIS A 234 -10.23 28.28 -19.12
CA HIS A 234 -9.34 28.81 -20.15
C HIS A 234 -9.96 30.01 -20.89
N ALA A 235 -11.27 29.98 -21.15
CA ALA A 235 -11.99 31.10 -21.77
C ALA A 235 -12.07 32.34 -20.84
N GLU A 236 -12.17 32.12 -19.53
CA GLU A 236 -12.23 33.16 -18.51
C GLU A 236 -10.85 33.71 -18.11
N GLY A 237 -9.76 33.04 -18.48
CA GLY A 237 -8.38 33.43 -18.12
C GLY A 237 -8.03 33.20 -16.64
N VAL A 238 -8.87 32.46 -15.91
CA VAL A 238 -8.74 32.25 -14.46
C VAL A 238 -7.88 31.02 -14.17
N MET A 239 -6.55 31.22 -14.18
CA MET A 239 -5.58 30.16 -13.87
C MET A 239 -5.70 29.62 -12.42
N SER A 240 -6.36 30.34 -11.51
CA SER A 240 -6.58 29.91 -10.12
C SER A 240 -7.59 28.77 -9.99
N GLY A 241 -8.51 28.61 -10.96
CA GLY A 241 -9.48 27.51 -10.97
C GLY A 241 -8.82 26.14 -11.20
N GLU A 242 -7.72 26.11 -11.96
CA GLU A 242 -6.98 24.89 -12.26
C GLU A 242 -6.20 24.35 -11.05
N ILE A 243 -5.93 25.18 -10.03
CA ILE A 243 -5.18 24.75 -8.84
C ILE A 243 -5.85 23.55 -8.14
N HIS A 244 -7.17 23.62 -7.98
CA HIS A 244 -7.94 22.56 -7.32
C HIS A 244 -8.02 21.30 -8.17
N LEU A 245 -8.26 21.43 -9.49
CA LEU A 245 -8.27 20.29 -10.42
C LEU A 245 -6.92 19.56 -10.43
N ARG A 246 -5.80 20.29 -10.38
CA ARG A 246 -4.46 19.69 -10.28
C ARG A 246 -4.29 18.81 -9.05
N GLN A 247 -4.80 19.25 -7.90
CA GLN A 247 -4.73 18.48 -6.65
C GLN A 247 -5.67 17.27 -6.70
N THR A 248 -6.90 17.47 -7.16
CA THR A 248 -7.89 16.40 -7.28
C THR A 248 -7.44 15.28 -8.21
N VAL A 249 -6.92 15.60 -9.39
CA VAL A 249 -6.39 14.59 -10.33
C VAL A 249 -5.17 13.87 -9.74
N HIS A 250 -4.27 14.60 -9.06
CA HIS A 250 -3.14 13.99 -8.37
C HIS A 250 -3.61 13.03 -7.26
N HIS A 251 -4.57 13.43 -6.42
CA HIS A 251 -5.15 12.54 -5.39
C HIS A 251 -5.78 11.31 -6.01
N ALA A 252 -6.56 11.46 -7.08
CA ALA A 252 -7.19 10.32 -7.76
C ALA A 252 -6.16 9.30 -8.29
N VAL A 253 -5.04 9.75 -8.86
CA VAL A 253 -3.95 8.86 -9.28
C VAL A 253 -3.34 8.12 -8.08
N MET A 254 -3.10 8.82 -6.98
CA MET A 254 -2.53 8.21 -5.77
C MET A 254 -3.50 7.20 -5.15
N ASP A 255 -4.78 7.55 -5.04
CA ASP A 255 -5.84 6.70 -4.49
C ASP A 255 -6.04 5.44 -5.35
N GLY A 256 -5.93 5.55 -6.68
CA GLY A 256 -5.94 4.41 -7.60
C GLY A 256 -4.74 3.47 -7.45
N ILE A 257 -3.55 4.01 -7.15
CA ILE A 257 -2.37 3.20 -6.84
C ILE A 257 -2.55 2.48 -5.49
N ASP A 258 -3.04 3.20 -4.48
CA ASP A 258 -3.21 2.64 -3.13
C ASP A 258 -4.29 1.54 -3.11
N ALA A 259 -5.36 1.72 -3.88
CA ALA A 259 -6.45 0.77 -4.06
C ALA A 259 -6.17 -0.33 -5.10
N CYS A 260 -4.98 -0.31 -5.74
CA CYS A 260 -4.56 -1.30 -6.74
C CYS A 260 -5.48 -1.39 -7.97
N GLN A 261 -5.95 -0.24 -8.50
CA GLN A 261 -6.90 -0.15 -9.61
C GLN A 261 -6.22 0.34 -10.92
N PRO A 262 -5.63 -0.55 -11.72
CA PRO A 262 -4.87 -0.17 -12.92
C PRO A 262 -5.74 0.44 -14.02
N ASP A 263 -6.90 -0.16 -14.32
CA ASP A 263 -7.78 0.30 -15.41
C ASP A 263 -8.34 1.70 -15.14
N ALA A 264 -8.76 1.96 -13.90
CA ALA A 264 -9.24 3.27 -13.46
C ALA A 264 -8.14 4.34 -13.55
N THR A 265 -6.92 4.00 -13.09
CA THR A 265 -5.79 4.93 -13.12
C THR A 265 -5.34 5.20 -14.56
N ALA A 266 -5.40 4.20 -15.44
CA ALA A 266 -5.09 4.35 -16.86
C ALA A 266 -6.04 5.32 -17.57
N LEU A 267 -7.34 5.32 -17.24
CA LEU A 267 -8.29 6.31 -17.77
C LEU A 267 -7.92 7.74 -17.36
N VAL A 268 -7.51 7.94 -16.11
CA VAL A 268 -7.05 9.26 -15.64
C VAL A 268 -5.78 9.69 -16.39
N PHE A 269 -4.82 8.78 -16.59
CA PHE A 269 -3.62 9.07 -17.37
C PHE A 269 -3.92 9.37 -18.84
N ALA A 270 -4.84 8.64 -19.48
CA ALA A 270 -5.28 8.91 -20.84
C ALA A 270 -5.88 10.32 -20.97
N TRP A 271 -6.74 10.72 -20.03
CA TRP A 271 -7.30 12.07 -20.01
C TRP A 271 -6.24 13.15 -19.77
N VAL A 272 -5.25 12.90 -18.92
CA VAL A 272 -4.11 13.81 -18.73
C VAL A 272 -3.27 13.92 -20.01
N LEU A 273 -3.12 12.82 -20.76
CA LEU A 273 -2.42 12.76 -22.04
C LEU A 273 -3.10 13.63 -23.11
N GLU A 274 -4.43 13.60 -23.17
CA GLU A 274 -5.24 14.45 -24.06
C GLU A 274 -5.05 15.95 -23.74
N ASN A 275 -4.77 16.28 -22.48
CA ASN A 275 -4.55 17.64 -21.98
C ASN A 275 -3.04 17.93 -21.71
N LYS A 276 -2.16 17.36 -22.53
CA LYS A 276 -0.70 17.57 -22.45
C LYS A 276 -0.32 19.05 -22.47
N GLY A 277 0.71 19.40 -21.68
CA GLY A 277 1.26 20.75 -21.63
C GLY A 277 0.52 21.73 -20.70
N GLY A 278 -0.61 21.32 -20.11
CA GLY A 278 -1.30 22.07 -19.06
C GLY A 278 -0.65 21.90 -17.67
N PRO A 279 -1.05 22.70 -16.67
CA PRO A 279 -0.44 22.64 -15.35
C PRO A 279 -0.86 21.39 -14.54
N ILE A 280 -1.90 20.66 -14.96
CA ILE A 280 -2.24 19.30 -14.47
C ILE A 280 -1.15 18.30 -14.85
N TYR A 281 -0.76 18.29 -16.13
CA TYR A 281 0.34 17.46 -16.61
C TYR A 281 1.64 17.78 -15.85
N GLU A 282 1.98 19.06 -15.71
CA GLU A 282 3.20 19.48 -14.98
C GLU A 282 3.17 19.13 -13.49
N ARG A 283 2.01 19.15 -12.85
CA ARG A 283 1.86 18.70 -11.45
C ARG A 283 2.20 17.22 -11.31
N LEU A 284 1.65 16.39 -12.19
CA LEU A 284 1.88 14.94 -12.17
C LEU A 284 3.32 14.59 -12.57
N ARG A 285 3.87 15.31 -13.55
CA ARG A 285 5.28 15.19 -13.98
C ARG A 285 6.24 15.48 -12.83
N ARG A 286 6.00 16.54 -12.04
CA ARG A 286 6.80 16.85 -10.84
C ARG A 286 6.69 15.77 -9.77
N SER A 287 5.56 15.08 -9.66
CA SER A 287 5.35 13.96 -8.74
C SER A 287 5.71 12.58 -9.32
N PHE A 288 6.25 12.51 -10.54
CA PHE A 288 6.49 11.23 -11.23
C PHE A 288 7.28 10.22 -10.39
N LEU A 289 8.39 10.64 -9.75
CA LEU A 289 9.18 9.76 -8.89
C LEU A 289 8.41 9.29 -7.64
N VAL A 290 7.49 10.12 -7.12
CA VAL A 290 6.62 9.75 -5.99
C VAL A 290 5.59 8.72 -6.43
N ILE A 291 4.96 8.93 -7.58
CA ILE A 291 4.02 8.00 -8.21
C ILE A 291 4.70 6.63 -8.40
N MET A 292 5.89 6.62 -9.02
CA MET A 292 6.65 5.39 -9.24
C MET A 292 7.02 4.66 -7.95
N ARG A 293 7.44 5.40 -6.90
CA ARG A 293 7.70 4.80 -5.58
C ARG A 293 6.44 4.17 -4.98
N CYS A 294 5.28 4.81 -5.13
CA CYS A 294 4.01 4.24 -4.70
C CYS A 294 3.65 2.98 -5.49
N CYS A 295 3.82 2.98 -6.82
CA CYS A 295 3.60 1.78 -7.63
C CYS A 295 4.50 0.61 -7.19
N ILE A 296 5.76 0.88 -6.84
CA ILE A 296 6.69 -0.13 -6.32
C ILE A 296 6.21 -0.65 -4.96
N ASN A 297 5.83 0.23 -4.03
CA ASN A 297 5.36 -0.18 -2.69
C ASN A 297 4.05 -0.99 -2.74
N HIS A 298 3.17 -0.70 -3.70
CA HIS A 298 1.86 -1.35 -3.85
C HIS A 298 1.84 -2.46 -4.91
N ARG A 299 3.00 -2.83 -5.48
CA ARG A 299 3.13 -3.91 -6.47
C ARG A 299 2.26 -3.68 -7.71
N GLN A 300 2.25 -2.46 -8.24
CA GLN A 300 1.40 -2.03 -9.35
C GLN A 300 2.21 -1.82 -10.65
N PRO A 301 2.59 -2.92 -11.35
CA PRO A 301 3.41 -2.84 -12.55
C PRO A 301 2.72 -2.12 -13.72
N GLN A 302 1.42 -2.37 -13.92
CA GLN A 302 0.65 -1.77 -15.03
C GLN A 302 0.50 -0.25 -14.88
N ILE A 303 0.28 0.23 -13.64
CA ILE A 303 0.20 1.67 -13.37
C ILE A 303 1.58 2.31 -13.55
N ALA A 304 2.64 1.67 -13.07
CA ALA A 304 4.00 2.13 -13.30
C ALA A 304 4.32 2.23 -14.81
N TYR A 305 3.95 1.24 -15.60
CA TYR A 305 4.10 1.27 -17.06
C TYR A 305 3.34 2.44 -17.68
N SER A 306 2.08 2.64 -17.28
CA SER A 306 1.24 3.74 -17.76
C SER A 306 1.80 5.12 -17.37
N ALA A 307 2.41 5.23 -16.19
CA ALA A 307 3.07 6.46 -15.76
C ALA A 307 4.34 6.75 -16.57
N VAL A 308 5.18 5.74 -16.84
CA VAL A 308 6.40 5.91 -17.64
C VAL A 308 6.04 6.30 -19.07
N THR A 309 5.08 5.62 -19.69
CA THR A 309 4.61 5.96 -21.05
C THR A 309 4.04 7.38 -21.13
N LEU A 310 3.29 7.83 -20.12
CA LEU A 310 2.74 9.19 -20.05
C LEU A 310 3.83 10.28 -20.05
N PHE A 311 4.93 10.07 -19.31
CA PHE A 311 5.98 11.08 -19.12
C PHE A 311 7.23 10.88 -19.97
N SER A 312 7.22 9.91 -20.89
CA SER A 312 8.33 9.70 -21.83
C SER A 312 8.31 10.76 -22.92
N ASN A 313 9.44 11.44 -23.14
CA ASN A 313 9.61 12.42 -24.21
C ASN A 313 10.03 11.68 -25.48
N GLU A 314 9.16 11.56 -26.50
CA GLU A 314 9.37 11.07 -27.90
C GLU A 314 10.34 9.90 -28.21
N GLY A 315 11.01 9.33 -27.21
CA GLY A 315 11.86 8.15 -27.28
C GLY A 315 11.25 6.99 -26.51
N GLU A 316 11.94 5.86 -26.51
CA GLU A 316 11.45 4.65 -25.88
C GLU A 316 11.31 4.84 -24.36
N PRO A 317 10.16 4.44 -23.77
CA PRO A 317 9.92 4.59 -22.35
C PRO A 317 10.93 3.76 -21.56
N THR A 318 11.73 4.40 -20.71
CA THR A 318 12.76 3.74 -19.90
C THR A 318 12.46 3.86 -18.42
N PHE A 319 12.81 2.84 -17.64
CA PHE A 319 12.64 2.88 -16.20
C PHE A 319 13.56 3.94 -15.55
N PRO A 320 13.08 4.73 -14.56
CA PRO A 320 13.89 5.79 -13.97
C PRO A 320 15.14 5.27 -13.24
N GLU A 321 16.32 5.70 -13.68
CA GLU A 321 17.63 5.37 -13.09
C GLU A 321 17.67 5.55 -11.56
N SER A 322 17.12 6.65 -11.08
CA SER A 322 17.12 7.02 -9.66
C SER A 322 16.30 6.08 -8.76
N LEU A 323 15.47 5.21 -9.33
CA LEU A 323 14.63 4.27 -8.59
C LEU A 323 15.14 2.83 -8.63
N LYS A 324 16.20 2.52 -9.38
CA LYS A 324 16.78 1.18 -9.45
C LYS A 324 17.23 0.67 -8.08
N GLY A 325 17.97 1.50 -7.32
CA GLY A 325 18.37 1.19 -5.95
C GLY A 325 17.18 1.02 -5.00
N TYR A 326 16.11 1.80 -5.20
CA TYR A 326 14.90 1.71 -4.37
C TYR A 326 14.12 0.41 -4.63
N LEU A 327 14.05 -0.04 -5.88
CA LEU A 327 13.41 -1.30 -6.24
C LEU A 327 14.11 -2.49 -5.58
N LEU A 328 15.45 -2.45 -5.52
CA LEU A 328 16.27 -3.44 -4.84
C LEU A 328 16.01 -3.51 -3.34
N GLU A 329 15.84 -2.36 -2.67
CA GLU A 329 15.54 -2.29 -1.23
C GLU A 329 14.19 -2.95 -0.88
N LYS A 330 13.25 -2.96 -1.82
CA LYS A 330 11.87 -3.42 -1.58
C LYS A 330 11.65 -4.93 -1.77
N ASP A 331 12.66 -5.65 -2.28
CA ASP A 331 12.63 -7.09 -2.59
C ASP A 331 11.38 -7.51 -3.38
N ASP A 332 10.95 -6.65 -4.30
CA ASP A 332 9.74 -6.86 -5.09
C ASP A 332 10.06 -6.87 -6.58
N GLY A 333 10.01 -8.07 -7.16
CA GLY A 333 10.26 -8.26 -8.58
C GLY A 333 9.02 -8.13 -9.46
N SER A 334 7.82 -7.87 -8.94
CA SER A 334 6.60 -7.75 -9.76
C SER A 334 6.71 -6.62 -10.80
N VAL A 335 7.18 -5.45 -10.36
CA VAL A 335 7.45 -4.31 -11.23
C VAL A 335 8.62 -4.60 -12.15
N LEU A 336 9.71 -5.18 -11.64
CA LEU A 336 10.89 -5.54 -12.44
C LEU A 336 10.53 -6.47 -13.60
N ARG A 337 9.83 -7.57 -13.30
CA ARG A 337 9.41 -8.57 -14.28
C ARG A 337 8.55 -7.95 -15.37
N HIS A 338 7.57 -7.13 -14.98
CA HIS A 338 6.69 -6.52 -15.96
C HIS A 338 7.43 -5.56 -16.87
N PHE A 339 8.32 -4.74 -16.32
CA PHE A 339 9.13 -3.81 -17.11
C PHE A 339 10.12 -4.53 -18.03
N TYR A 340 10.72 -5.63 -17.58
CA TYR A 340 11.58 -6.48 -18.41
C TYR A 340 10.77 -7.15 -19.54
N GLN A 341 9.63 -7.75 -19.23
CA GLN A 341 8.73 -8.36 -20.22
C GLN A 341 8.21 -7.34 -21.24
N ALA A 342 8.01 -6.10 -20.81
CA ALA A 342 7.61 -5.00 -21.67
C ALA A 342 8.78 -4.42 -22.50
N GLY A 343 10.01 -4.93 -22.33
CA GLY A 343 11.21 -4.46 -23.03
C GLY A 343 11.71 -3.08 -22.60
N LEU A 344 11.19 -2.53 -21.49
CA LEU A 344 11.49 -1.17 -21.03
C LEU A 344 12.65 -1.10 -20.02
N LEU A 345 13.21 -2.25 -19.68
CA LEU A 345 14.26 -2.42 -18.68
C LEU A 345 15.22 -3.49 -19.14
N ASP A 346 16.47 -3.11 -19.39
CA ASP A 346 17.57 -4.07 -19.50
C ASP A 346 17.99 -4.51 -18.09
N ILE A 347 18.22 -5.81 -17.87
CA ILE A 347 18.67 -6.35 -16.59
C ILE A 347 20.14 -5.99 -16.31
N GLY A 348 20.92 -5.68 -17.36
CA GLY A 348 22.30 -5.21 -17.26
C GLY A 348 22.47 -3.93 -16.43
N ILE A 349 21.39 -3.23 -16.13
CA ILE A 349 21.41 -2.04 -15.27
C ILE A 349 21.75 -2.33 -13.80
N PHE A 350 21.52 -3.55 -13.32
CA PHE A 350 21.82 -3.92 -11.93
C PHE A 350 23.31 -4.26 -11.74
N GLN A 351 24.08 -4.27 -12.83
CA GLN A 351 25.54 -4.41 -12.83
C GLN A 351 26.27 -3.23 -12.15
N HIS A 352 25.59 -2.15 -11.76
CA HIS A 352 26.23 -1.02 -11.06
C HIS A 352 25.49 -0.62 -9.78
N ALA A 353 24.54 -1.43 -9.32
CA ALA A 353 23.80 -1.10 -8.12
C ALA A 353 24.68 -1.27 -6.86
N PRO A 354 24.66 -0.32 -5.91
CA PRO A 354 25.62 -0.23 -4.81
C PRO A 354 25.35 -1.23 -3.66
N LEU A 355 24.86 -2.44 -3.96
CA LEU A 355 24.57 -3.48 -2.96
C LEU A 355 25.82 -4.21 -2.44
N VAL A 356 27.01 -3.80 -2.86
CA VAL A 356 28.30 -4.41 -2.51
C VAL A 356 28.72 -4.16 -1.05
N ALA A 357 27.99 -3.34 -0.29
CA ALA A 357 28.23 -3.19 1.14
C ALA A 357 27.65 -4.36 1.97
N GLY A 358 28.23 -5.55 1.80
CA GLY A 358 28.50 -6.49 2.90
C GLY A 358 27.38 -7.41 3.41
N VAL A 359 26.10 -7.20 3.10
CA VAL A 359 25.04 -8.16 3.47
C VAL A 359 23.92 -8.05 2.45
N LEU A 360 23.74 -9.03 1.57
CA LEU A 360 22.40 -9.29 1.02
C LEU A 360 21.51 -9.53 2.25
N PRO A 361 20.53 -8.67 2.60
CA PRO A 361 19.58 -9.06 3.63
C PRO A 361 18.83 -10.31 3.15
N PRO A 362 18.23 -11.12 4.03
CA PRO A 362 17.27 -12.14 3.60
C PRO A 362 16.14 -11.54 2.73
N VAL A 363 15.92 -10.23 2.86
CA VAL A 363 15.01 -9.37 2.10
C VAL A 363 15.59 -9.01 0.71
N GLY A 364 16.05 -10.00 -0.04
CA GLY A 364 16.61 -9.78 -1.38
C GLY A 364 16.73 -11.05 -2.22
N GLN A 365 16.46 -12.22 -1.65
CA GLN A 365 16.56 -13.51 -2.34
C GLN A 365 15.53 -13.61 -3.47
N CYS A 366 14.28 -13.18 -3.24
CA CYS A 366 13.22 -13.28 -4.25
C CYS A 366 13.55 -12.46 -5.49
N LEU A 367 14.06 -11.24 -5.30
CA LEU A 367 14.46 -10.39 -6.39
C LEU A 367 15.71 -10.92 -7.10
N PHE A 368 16.67 -11.45 -6.35
CA PHE A 368 17.89 -12.04 -6.89
C PHE A 368 17.59 -13.28 -7.75
N ASP A 369 16.80 -14.23 -7.22
CA ASP A 369 16.33 -15.42 -7.94
C ASP A 369 15.62 -15.02 -9.24
N MET A 370 14.79 -13.98 -9.17
CA MET A 370 14.07 -13.49 -10.32
C MET A 370 15.00 -12.88 -11.37
N ILE A 371 15.95 -12.05 -10.97
CA ILE A 371 16.92 -11.41 -11.88
C ILE A 371 17.73 -12.50 -12.62
N LEU A 372 18.13 -13.56 -11.94
CA LEU A 372 18.81 -14.71 -12.55
C LEU A 372 17.91 -15.49 -13.52
N GLN A 373 16.64 -15.76 -13.13
CA GLN A 373 15.67 -16.39 -14.02
C GLN A 373 15.40 -15.60 -15.30
N LEU A 374 15.52 -14.27 -15.24
CA LEU A 374 15.37 -13.40 -16.40
C LEU A 374 16.65 -13.32 -17.27
N GLY A 375 17.72 -14.04 -16.92
CA GLY A 375 18.91 -14.20 -17.75
C GLY A 375 20.07 -13.25 -17.41
N ALA A 376 20.06 -12.64 -16.22
CA ALA A 376 21.23 -11.87 -15.75
C ALA A 376 22.44 -12.79 -15.55
N ASN A 377 23.61 -12.35 -16.03
CA ASN A 377 24.87 -13.02 -15.69
C ASN A 377 25.24 -12.73 -14.24
N ILE A 378 25.40 -13.79 -13.45
CA ILE A 378 25.68 -13.71 -12.02
C ILE A 378 27.02 -13.06 -11.70
N ASP A 379 28.01 -13.17 -12.59
CA ASP A 379 29.33 -12.56 -12.40
C ASP A 379 29.32 -11.06 -12.71
N ASP A 380 28.40 -10.59 -13.55
CA ASP A 380 28.23 -9.18 -13.88
C ASP A 380 27.30 -8.47 -12.88
N LEU A 381 26.60 -9.20 -12.01
CA LEU A 381 25.72 -8.61 -11.01
C LEU A 381 26.52 -8.03 -9.84
N PHE A 382 26.26 -6.76 -9.52
CA PHE A 382 26.86 -6.06 -8.37
C PHE A 382 28.40 -6.20 -8.27
N PRO A 383 29.17 -5.93 -9.33
CA PRO A 383 30.62 -5.87 -9.27
C PRO A 383 31.01 -4.76 -8.32
N ASP A 384 31.93 -5.06 -7.40
CA ASP A 384 32.63 -3.99 -6.69
C ASP A 384 33.47 -3.23 -7.73
N THR A 385 32.97 -2.09 -8.23
CA THR A 385 33.70 -1.30 -9.22
C THR A 385 35.02 -0.75 -8.68
N LEU A 386 35.22 -0.73 -7.35
CA LEU A 386 36.45 -0.25 -6.71
C LEU A 386 37.46 -1.37 -6.48
N THR A 387 37.02 -2.59 -6.21
CA THR A 387 37.93 -3.71 -5.84
C THR A 387 37.92 -4.87 -6.83
N GLY A 388 37.00 -4.89 -7.79
CA GLY A 388 36.78 -5.97 -8.74
C GLY A 388 36.18 -7.25 -8.12
N LYS A 389 35.74 -7.20 -6.85
CA LYS A 389 35.22 -8.37 -6.12
C LYS A 389 33.86 -8.81 -6.64
N SER A 390 33.74 -10.11 -6.92
CA SER A 390 32.50 -10.76 -7.31
C SER A 390 31.62 -11.06 -6.09
N LEU A 391 30.31 -11.30 -6.32
CA LEU A 391 29.38 -11.78 -5.29
C LEU A 391 29.89 -13.04 -4.59
N LEU A 392 30.51 -13.95 -5.36
CA LEU A 392 31.08 -15.18 -4.82
C LEU A 392 32.23 -14.89 -3.85
N TRP A 393 33.08 -13.91 -4.15
CA TRP A 393 34.16 -13.48 -3.26
C TRP A 393 33.59 -13.02 -1.91
N HIS A 394 32.55 -12.17 -1.91
CA HIS A 394 31.93 -11.69 -0.67
C HIS A 394 31.20 -12.79 0.12
N ALA A 395 30.57 -13.74 -0.57
CA ALA A 395 29.93 -14.90 0.08
C ALA A 395 30.97 -15.78 0.80
N VAL A 396 32.15 -15.93 0.22
CA VAL A 396 33.28 -16.66 0.84
C VAL A 396 33.89 -15.87 2.00
N ASP A 397 34.16 -14.57 1.81
CA ASP A 397 34.71 -13.70 2.86
C ASP A 397 33.83 -13.71 4.12
N SER A 398 32.51 -13.64 3.93
CA SER A 398 31.52 -13.75 5.02
C SER A 398 31.31 -15.17 5.58
N GLY A 399 31.88 -16.21 4.96
CA GLY A 399 31.74 -17.60 5.39
C GLY A 399 30.32 -18.18 5.20
N ASN A 400 29.52 -17.61 4.31
CA ASN A 400 28.14 -18.03 4.09
C ASN A 400 28.05 -19.18 3.08
N GLU A 401 28.24 -20.41 3.56
CA GLU A 401 28.26 -21.63 2.73
C GLU A 401 27.00 -21.82 1.87
N GLN A 402 25.82 -21.49 2.39
CA GLN A 402 24.56 -21.59 1.64
C GLN A 402 24.57 -20.66 0.42
N ARG A 403 25.07 -19.43 0.59
CA ARG A 403 25.20 -18.48 -0.53
C ARG A 403 26.27 -18.90 -1.52
N VAL A 404 27.39 -19.45 -1.05
CA VAL A 404 28.43 -19.97 -1.94
C VAL A 404 27.86 -21.06 -2.85
N ARG A 405 27.14 -22.05 -2.29
CA ARG A 405 26.50 -23.11 -3.09
C ARG A 405 25.51 -22.53 -4.09
N PHE A 406 24.62 -21.66 -3.63
CA PHE A 406 23.58 -21.06 -4.45
C PHE A 406 24.17 -20.25 -5.63
N LEU A 407 25.22 -19.44 -5.40
CA LEU A 407 25.89 -18.68 -6.47
C LEU A 407 26.57 -19.62 -7.48
N LEU A 408 27.24 -20.68 -7.02
CA LEU A 408 27.89 -21.66 -7.90
C LEU A 408 26.87 -22.47 -8.73
N GLU A 409 25.74 -22.84 -8.14
CA GLU A 409 24.63 -23.52 -8.84
C GLU A 409 24.05 -22.65 -9.97
N HIS A 410 24.11 -21.33 -9.83
CA HIS A 410 23.64 -20.36 -10.82
C HIS A 410 24.77 -19.84 -11.74
N GLY A 411 25.92 -20.52 -11.78
CA GLY A 411 26.96 -20.31 -12.79
C GLY A 411 28.05 -19.31 -12.42
N ALA A 412 28.18 -18.91 -11.14
CA ALA A 412 29.23 -17.97 -10.72
C ALA A 412 30.63 -18.56 -10.94
N ASP A 413 31.58 -17.74 -11.39
CA ASP A 413 32.93 -18.16 -11.69
C ASP A 413 33.75 -18.42 -10.40
N PRO A 414 34.08 -19.68 -10.04
CA PRO A 414 34.92 -20.00 -8.87
C PRO A 414 36.38 -19.55 -8.98
N ASP A 415 36.83 -19.17 -10.18
CA ASP A 415 38.16 -18.66 -10.49
C ASP A 415 38.22 -17.13 -10.56
N ALA A 416 37.09 -16.43 -10.35
CA ALA A 416 37.03 -14.97 -10.33
C ALA A 416 38.00 -14.37 -9.29
N SER A 417 39.19 -13.96 -9.72
CA SER A 417 40.24 -13.47 -8.84
C SER A 417 40.34 -11.96 -8.87
N THR A 418 40.54 -11.36 -7.69
CA THR A 418 40.85 -9.93 -7.54
C THR A 418 42.29 -9.71 -7.11
N GLY A 419 42.69 -8.45 -6.93
CA GLY A 419 43.97 -8.10 -6.31
C GLY A 419 44.15 -8.67 -4.89
N ASP A 420 43.05 -8.96 -4.20
CA ASP A 420 43.03 -9.57 -2.86
C ASP A 420 43.03 -11.11 -2.89
N GLY A 421 43.10 -11.71 -4.09
CA GLY A 421 43.13 -13.14 -4.30
C GLY A 421 41.79 -13.76 -4.72
N SER A 422 41.86 -15.03 -5.13
CA SER A 422 40.69 -15.81 -5.56
C SER A 422 39.81 -16.23 -4.37
N PRO A 423 38.50 -16.50 -4.59
CA PRO A 423 37.61 -17.04 -3.57
C PRO A 423 38.21 -18.27 -2.86
N LEU A 424 38.91 -19.13 -3.58
CA LEU A 424 39.59 -20.29 -3.01
C LEU A 424 40.74 -19.92 -2.05
N GLN A 425 41.52 -18.88 -2.38
CA GLN A 425 42.60 -18.39 -1.53
C GLN A 425 42.05 -17.77 -0.23
N VAL A 426 40.97 -16.99 -0.33
CA VAL A 426 40.29 -16.39 0.83
C VAL A 426 39.70 -17.48 1.74
N ALA A 427 38.98 -18.46 1.18
CA ALA A 427 38.42 -19.58 1.95
C ALA A 427 39.52 -20.36 2.71
N LYS A 428 40.67 -20.59 2.07
CA LYS A 428 41.84 -21.23 2.70
C LYS A 428 42.44 -20.36 3.81
N GLY A 429 42.59 -19.06 3.57
CA GLY A 429 43.10 -18.10 4.55
C GLY A 429 42.23 -18.01 5.81
N HIS A 430 40.91 -18.14 5.65
CA HIS A 430 39.94 -18.15 6.75
C HIS A 430 39.71 -19.54 7.37
N GLY A 431 40.34 -20.61 6.86
CA GLY A 431 40.16 -21.97 7.38
C GLY A 431 38.77 -22.58 7.13
N GLN A 432 38.02 -22.07 6.14
CA GLN A 432 36.65 -22.48 5.84
C GLN A 432 36.60 -23.77 4.98
N GLN A 433 36.99 -24.91 5.58
CA GLN A 433 37.11 -26.22 4.89
C GLN A 433 35.89 -26.59 4.03
N SER A 434 34.68 -26.42 4.56
CA SER A 434 33.43 -26.74 3.82
C SER A 434 33.25 -25.93 2.54
N ILE A 435 33.65 -24.65 2.56
CA ILE A 435 33.59 -23.75 1.40
C ILE A 435 34.71 -24.09 0.40
N VAL A 436 35.90 -24.46 0.89
CA VAL A 436 37.01 -24.94 0.05
C VAL A 436 36.59 -26.17 -0.75
N ASP A 437 35.99 -27.16 -0.10
CA ASP A 437 35.50 -28.38 -0.76
C ASP A 437 34.43 -28.07 -1.81
N THR A 438 33.52 -27.13 -1.50
CA THR A 438 32.44 -26.71 -2.41
C THR A 438 33.01 -26.02 -3.67
N LEU A 439 33.97 -25.11 -3.51
CA LEU A 439 34.61 -24.41 -4.62
C LEU A 439 35.45 -25.35 -5.49
N LEU A 440 36.16 -26.31 -4.90
CA LEU A 440 36.94 -27.30 -5.65
C LEU A 440 36.04 -28.19 -6.51
N ARG A 441 34.92 -28.68 -5.95
CA ARG A 441 33.93 -29.45 -6.71
C ARG A 441 33.35 -28.65 -7.88
N ALA A 442 33.02 -27.38 -7.67
CA ALA A 442 32.48 -26.53 -8.73
C ALA A 442 33.50 -26.30 -9.86
N LYS A 443 34.78 -26.13 -9.54
CA LYS A 443 35.86 -26.05 -10.55
C LYS A 443 36.00 -27.33 -11.37
N GLU A 444 35.95 -28.49 -10.71
CA GLU A 444 36.04 -29.79 -11.39
C GLU A 444 34.86 -30.05 -12.33
N LEU A 445 33.66 -29.60 -11.97
CA LEU A 445 32.46 -29.73 -12.80
C LEU A 445 32.49 -28.85 -14.05
N ARG A 446 33.18 -27.71 -14.02
CA ARG A 446 33.27 -26.76 -15.13
C ARG A 446 34.38 -27.10 -16.14
N ASN A 447 35.39 -27.88 -15.73
CA ASN A 447 36.49 -28.34 -16.58
C ASN A 447 36.19 -29.64 -17.35
N LYS A 448 34.96 -30.16 -17.26
CA LYS A 448 34.44 -31.31 -18.02
C LYS A 448 33.39 -30.81 -19.02
#